data_AF-A0A4Q5LNT2-F1
#
_entry.id   AF-A0A4Q5LNT2-F1
#
_cell.length_a   1.000
_cell.length_b   1.000
_cell.length_c   1.000
_cell.angle_alpha   90.00
_cell.angle_beta   90.00
_cell.angle_gamma   90.00
#
_symmetry.space_group_name_H-M   'P 1'
#
loop_
_entity.id
_entity.type
_entity.pdbx_description
1 polymer ?
#
loop_
_entity_poly.entity_id
_entity_poly.type
_entity_poly.pdbx_seq_one_letter_code
_entity_poly.pdbx_strand_id
1 'polypeptide(L)'
;ALVAADMLNDKVIPFHEQNQIRLLRVLTDRGTEYCGNREQHEYQLYLAIEDIDHTKTKAKSPQTNGICERFHRTIQDEFYAVAFRKKLYHSLSELQKDLDSWLNHYNTQRTHTGKYCYGKTPMQTFMDSLQLAKDKLLEEVFKINILEDNKKMTEVPRLFFKLCQN
;
A
#
# COMPACT_ATOMS: atom_id res chain seq x y z
N ALA A 1 17.51 0.85 3.17
CA ALA A 1 16.82 2.12 2.89
C ALA A 1 16.56 2.29 1.39
N LEU A 2 17.61 2.30 0.55
CA LEU A 2 17.48 2.44 -0.91
C LEU A 2 16.49 1.45 -1.55
N VAL A 3 16.63 0.15 -1.29
CA VAL A 3 15.74 -0.89 -1.84
C VAL A 3 14.25 -0.63 -1.53
N ALA A 4 13.94 -0.10 -0.35
CA ALA A 4 12.56 0.23 0.03
C ALA A 4 12.04 1.46 -0.73
N ALA A 5 12.92 2.42 -1.04
CA ALA A 5 12.59 3.58 -1.86
C ALA A 5 12.37 3.17 -3.32
N ASP A 6 13.26 2.33 -3.86
CA ASP A 6 13.15 1.79 -5.22
C ASP A 6 11.83 1.03 -5.40
N MET A 7 11.46 0.16 -4.45
CA MET A 7 10.17 -0.55 -4.48
C MET A 7 8.97 0.42 -4.50
N LEU A 8 9.05 1.51 -3.74
CA LEU A 8 7.99 2.51 -3.68
C LEU A 8 7.86 3.24 -5.04
N ASN A 9 8.99 3.65 -5.61
CA ASN A 9 9.08 4.33 -6.91
C ASN A 9 8.65 3.44 -8.08
N ASP A 10 9.13 2.20 -8.12
CA ASP A 10 9.01 1.36 -9.31
C ASP A 10 7.68 0.61 -9.40
N LYS A 11 7.02 0.39 -8.24
CA LYS A 11 5.84 -0.48 -8.14
C LYS A 11 4.66 0.22 -7.49
N VAL A 12 4.84 0.79 -6.30
CA VAL A 12 3.71 1.23 -5.48
C VAL A 12 3.11 2.53 -6.01
N ILE A 13 3.92 3.56 -6.26
CA ILE A 13 3.44 4.84 -6.78
C ILE A 13 2.80 4.66 -8.17
N PRO A 14 3.46 4.00 -9.15
CA PRO A 14 2.85 3.78 -10.46
C PRO A 14 1.53 3.01 -10.40
N PHE A 15 1.40 2.03 -9.50
CA PHE A 15 0.15 1.30 -9.31
C PHE A 15 -0.99 2.23 -8.83
N HIS A 16 -0.70 3.13 -7.89
CA HIS A 16 -1.68 4.10 -7.39
C HIS A 16 -2.05 5.15 -8.46
N GLU A 17 -1.07 5.67 -9.19
CA GLU A 17 -1.26 6.61 -10.28
C GLU A 17 -2.09 6.03 -11.44
N GLN A 18 -1.84 4.78 -11.82
CA GLN A 18 -2.63 4.06 -12.82
C GLN A 18 -4.12 3.96 -12.44
N ASN A 19 -4.41 3.94 -11.14
CA ASN A 19 -5.77 3.91 -10.60
C ASN A 19 -6.31 5.31 -10.25
N GLN A 20 -5.57 6.38 -10.61
CA GLN A 20 -5.92 7.78 -10.38
C GLN A 20 -6.13 8.11 -8.89
N ILE A 21 -5.27 7.56 -8.03
CA ILE A 21 -5.26 7.86 -6.60
C ILE A 21 -3.87 8.28 -6.20
N ARG A 22 -3.75 9.39 -5.47
CA ARG A 22 -2.47 9.81 -4.88
C ARG A 22 -2.20 9.03 -3.58
N LEU A 23 -0.98 8.52 -3.44
CA LEU A 23 -0.53 7.88 -2.19
C LEU A 23 -0.16 8.95 -1.17
N LEU A 24 -1.03 9.19 -0.17
CA LEU A 24 -0.83 10.28 0.80
C LEU A 24 -0.01 9.86 2.03
N ARG A 25 -0.04 8.57 2.37
CA ARG A 25 0.54 8.08 3.62
C ARG A 25 0.92 6.62 3.53
N VAL A 26 2.08 6.29 4.10
CA VAL A 26 2.55 4.91 4.26
C VAL A 26 2.69 4.58 5.75
N LEU A 27 2.22 3.38 6.12
CA LEU A 27 2.42 2.80 7.45
C LEU A 27 3.48 1.70 7.34
N THR A 28 4.59 1.84 8.08
CA THR A 28 5.60 0.77 8.23
C THR A 28 5.84 0.47 9.70
N ASP A 29 6.58 -0.59 9.97
CA ASP A 29 7.23 -0.76 11.26
C ASP A 29 8.45 0.18 11.40
N ARG A 30 9.27 -0.10 12.41
CA ARG A 30 10.48 0.68 12.72
C ARG A 30 11.76 0.00 12.19
N GLY A 31 11.64 -0.88 11.20
CA GLY A 31 12.76 -1.52 10.53
C GLY A 31 13.74 -0.48 9.99
N THR A 32 15.02 -0.84 9.97
CA THR A 32 16.13 0.01 9.51
C THR A 32 16.07 0.38 8.04
N GLU A 33 15.26 -0.34 7.27
CA GLU A 33 14.96 -0.08 5.86
C GLU A 33 13.98 1.08 5.68
N TYR A 34 13.11 1.33 6.66
CA TYR A 34 12.10 2.40 6.63
C TYR A 34 12.47 3.58 7.55
N CYS A 35 13.30 3.33 8.56
CA CYS A 35 13.62 4.30 9.61
C CYS A 35 15.13 4.46 9.82
N GLY A 36 15.62 5.68 9.70
CA GLY A 36 16.99 6.06 10.07
C GLY A 36 17.11 7.55 10.36
N ASN A 37 18.30 8.12 10.16
CA ASN A 37 18.51 9.56 10.25
C ASN A 37 17.81 10.24 9.06
N ARG A 38 16.82 11.09 9.33
CA ARG A 38 15.98 11.75 8.31
C ARG A 38 16.77 12.50 7.24
N GLU A 39 17.92 13.07 7.58
CA GLU A 39 18.73 13.85 6.64
C GLU A 39 19.52 12.99 5.64
N GLN A 40 19.66 11.69 5.93
CA GLN A 40 20.53 10.78 5.18
C GLN A 40 19.82 9.49 4.74
N HIS A 41 18.63 9.21 5.29
CA HIS A 41 17.93 7.97 5.04
C HIS A 41 17.09 8.07 3.78
N GLU A 42 17.49 7.36 2.73
CA GLU A 42 16.99 7.51 1.36
C GLU A 42 15.46 7.35 1.30
N TYR A 43 14.91 6.37 2.01
CA TYR A 43 13.45 6.16 2.06
C TYR A 43 12.70 7.35 2.65
N GLN A 44 13.25 7.99 3.69
CA GLN A 44 12.56 9.12 4.35
C GLN A 44 12.71 10.40 3.54
N LEU A 45 13.86 10.60 2.89
CA LEU A 45 14.07 11.69 1.94
C LEU A 45 13.13 11.53 0.74
N TYR A 46 13.00 10.33 0.20
CA TYR A 46 12.12 10.04 -0.93
C TYR A 46 10.65 10.32 -0.59
N LEU A 47 10.17 9.85 0.57
CA LEU A 47 8.81 10.17 1.04
C LEU A 47 8.58 11.69 1.20
N ALA A 48 9.60 12.45 1.61
CA ALA A 48 9.49 13.90 1.73
C ALA A 48 9.43 14.61 0.37
N ILE A 49 10.15 14.10 -0.63
CA ILE A 49 10.12 14.61 -2.01
C ILE A 49 8.74 14.36 -2.64
N GLU A 50 8.19 13.17 -2.44
CA GLU A 50 6.88 12.77 -2.98
C GLU A 50 5.68 13.30 -2.15
N ASP A 51 5.95 14.07 -1.08
CA ASP A 51 4.94 14.59 -0.15
C ASP A 51 4.01 13.47 0.39
N ILE A 52 4.64 12.40 0.88
CA ILE A 52 3.99 11.21 1.45
C ILE A 52 4.28 11.14 2.96
N ASP A 53 3.21 11.14 3.77
CA ASP A 53 3.34 11.01 5.22
C ASP A 53 3.86 9.64 5.63
N HIS A 54 4.86 9.60 6.53
CA HIS A 54 5.33 8.35 7.13
C HIS A 54 4.75 8.11 8.52
N THR A 55 3.86 7.14 8.64
CA THR A 55 3.38 6.65 9.95
C THR A 55 4.14 5.39 10.34
N LYS A 56 4.49 5.29 11.62
CA LYS A 56 5.20 4.13 12.18
C LYS A 56 4.31 3.41 13.17
N THR A 57 4.30 2.09 13.16
CA THR A 57 3.60 1.31 14.18
C THR A 57 4.12 1.69 15.57
N LYS A 58 3.19 1.74 16.54
CA LYS A 58 3.57 1.91 17.95
C LYS A 58 4.27 0.64 18.41
N ALA A 59 5.35 0.81 19.19
CA ALA A 59 5.99 -0.32 19.84
C ALA A 59 4.95 -1.12 20.64
N LYS A 60 4.96 -2.46 20.48
CA LYS A 60 4.02 -3.39 21.14
C LYS A 60 2.54 -3.22 20.74
N SER A 61 2.24 -2.77 19.52
CA SER A 61 0.87 -2.75 18.96
C SER A 61 0.70 -3.72 17.77
N PRO A 62 0.66 -5.04 18.05
CA PRO A 62 0.63 -6.10 17.02
C PRO A 62 -0.61 -6.04 16.12
N GLN A 63 -1.69 -5.40 16.57
CA GLN A 63 -2.95 -5.33 15.82
C GLN A 63 -2.81 -4.55 14.52
N THR A 64 -1.93 -3.54 14.47
CA THR A 64 -1.74 -2.68 13.29
C THR A 64 -0.97 -3.35 12.15
N ASN A 65 -0.20 -4.41 12.44
CA ASN A 65 0.59 -5.14 11.45
C ASN A 65 0.00 -6.51 11.10
N GLY A 66 -1.11 -6.91 11.74
CA GLY A 66 -1.66 -8.26 11.65
C GLY A 66 -2.05 -8.71 10.23
N ILE A 67 -2.39 -7.78 9.33
CA ILE A 67 -2.64 -8.09 7.91
C ILE A 67 -1.35 -8.47 7.22
N CYS A 68 -0.31 -7.65 7.36
CA CYS A 68 0.99 -7.89 6.76
C CYS A 68 1.59 -9.21 7.29
N GLU A 69 1.53 -9.42 8.61
CA GLU A 69 1.98 -10.68 9.23
C GLU A 69 1.19 -11.89 8.72
N ARG A 70 -0.14 -11.76 8.54
CA ARG A 70 -0.95 -12.84 7.97
C ARG A 70 -0.57 -13.11 6.52
N PHE A 71 -0.36 -12.07 5.73
CA PHE A 71 0.10 -12.21 4.34
C PHE A 71 1.46 -12.90 4.28
N HIS A 72 2.43 -12.49 5.11
CA HIS A 72 3.75 -13.10 5.21
C HIS A 72 3.69 -14.59 5.55
N ARG A 73 2.84 -15.00 6.50
CA ARG A 73 2.63 -16.44 6.76
C ARG A 73 2.02 -17.14 5.54
N THR A 74 1.03 -16.52 4.92
CA THR A 74 0.33 -17.09 3.76
C THR A 74 1.28 -17.34 2.58
N ILE A 75 2.09 -16.35 2.19
CA ILE A 75 3.08 -16.51 1.11
C ILE A 75 4.17 -17.53 1.50
N GLN A 76 4.58 -17.57 2.76
CA GLN A 76 5.55 -18.56 3.25
C GLN A 76 5.02 -19.99 3.10
N ASP A 77 3.80 -20.24 3.59
CA ASP A 77 3.22 -21.58 3.64
C ASP A 77 2.73 -22.06 2.27
N GLU A 78 2.15 -21.16 1.46
CA GLU A 78 1.50 -21.55 0.20
C GLU A 78 2.40 -21.40 -1.01
N PHE A 79 3.32 -20.43 -1.03
CA PHE A 79 4.26 -20.24 -2.13
C PHE A 79 5.63 -20.82 -1.80
N TYR A 80 6.37 -20.22 -0.87
CA TYR A 80 7.79 -20.57 -0.67
C TYR A 80 7.99 -22.04 -0.28
N ALA A 81 7.22 -22.55 0.70
CA ALA A 81 7.33 -23.95 1.13
C ALA A 81 6.98 -24.96 0.02
N VAL A 82 6.09 -24.59 -0.90
CA VAL A 82 5.68 -25.44 -2.03
C VAL A 82 6.67 -25.34 -3.17
N ALA A 83 7.09 -24.12 -3.52
CA ALA A 83 8.02 -23.81 -4.60
C ALA A 83 9.36 -24.53 -4.38
N PHE A 84 9.97 -24.35 -3.21
CA PHE A 84 11.27 -24.96 -2.89
C PHE A 84 11.21 -26.48 -2.73
N ARG A 85 10.02 -27.07 -2.51
CA ARG A 85 9.83 -28.53 -2.51
C ARG A 85 9.72 -29.10 -3.93
N LYS A 86 9.11 -28.36 -4.85
CA LYS A 86 8.74 -28.85 -6.19
C LYS A 86 9.75 -28.50 -7.29
N LYS A 87 10.50 -27.41 -7.14
CA LYS A 87 11.37 -26.87 -8.18
C LYS A 87 12.71 -26.44 -7.58
N LEU A 88 13.80 -26.83 -8.24
CA LEU A 88 15.12 -26.28 -7.98
C LEU A 88 15.25 -25.01 -8.83
N TYR A 89 15.47 -23.88 -8.18
CA TYR A 89 15.66 -22.59 -8.83
C TYR A 89 17.15 -22.36 -9.08
N HIS A 90 17.51 -22.01 -10.31
CA HIS A 90 18.90 -21.74 -10.69
C HIS A 90 19.23 -20.24 -10.71
N SER A 91 18.22 -19.38 -10.66
CA SER A 91 18.38 -17.94 -10.54
C SER A 91 17.26 -17.29 -9.75
N LEU A 92 17.53 -16.09 -9.20
CA LEU A 92 16.50 -15.28 -8.55
C LEU A 92 15.38 -14.88 -9.53
N SER A 93 15.72 -14.66 -10.80
CA SER A 93 14.73 -14.28 -11.82
C SER A 93 13.67 -15.37 -12.04
N GLU A 94 14.05 -16.65 -11.96
CA GLU A 94 13.11 -17.75 -12.07
C GLU A 94 12.15 -17.80 -10.87
N LEU A 95 12.66 -17.58 -9.66
CA LEU A 95 11.85 -17.52 -8.45
C LEU A 95 10.90 -16.32 -8.50
N GLN A 96 11.41 -15.15 -8.92
CA GLN A 96 10.61 -13.93 -9.06
C GLN A 96 9.45 -14.12 -10.03
N LYS A 97 9.66 -14.77 -11.18
CA LYS A 97 8.59 -15.03 -12.16
C LYS A 97 7.47 -15.90 -11.59
N ASP A 98 7.82 -16.95 -10.85
CA ASP A 98 6.84 -17.83 -10.22
C ASP A 98 6.11 -17.09 -9.08
N LEU A 99 6.82 -16.24 -8.34
CA LEU A 99 6.27 -15.40 -7.29
C LEU A 99 5.27 -14.38 -7.86
N ASP A 100 5.62 -13.69 -8.95
CA ASP A 100 4.74 -12.72 -9.61
C ASP A 100 3.44 -13.38 -10.09
N SER A 101 3.54 -14.59 -10.64
CA SER A 101 2.38 -15.39 -11.03
C SER A 101 1.48 -15.75 -9.83
N TRP A 102 2.10 -16.18 -8.72
CA TRP A 102 1.39 -16.47 -7.49
C TRP A 102 0.72 -15.23 -6.89
N LEU A 103 1.40 -14.08 -6.89
CA LEU A 103 0.85 -12.80 -6.44
C LEU A 103 -0.34 -12.37 -7.29
N ASN A 104 -0.26 -12.54 -8.61
CA ASN A 104 -1.39 -12.24 -9.50
C ASN A 104 -2.60 -13.12 -9.17
N HIS A 105 -2.41 -14.42 -8.97
CA HIS A 105 -3.47 -15.33 -8.54
C HIS A 105 -4.06 -14.91 -7.18
N TYR A 106 -3.20 -14.62 -6.20
CA TYR A 106 -3.61 -14.17 -4.86
C TYR A 106 -4.47 -12.89 -4.94
N ASN A 107 -4.05 -11.91 -5.74
CA ASN A 107 -4.74 -10.62 -5.81
C ASN A 107 -6.02 -10.65 -6.65
N THR A 108 -6.10 -11.49 -7.69
CA THR A 108 -7.18 -11.41 -8.71
C THR A 108 -8.14 -12.59 -8.72
N GLN A 109 -7.75 -13.75 -8.19
CA GLN A 109 -8.55 -14.99 -8.28
C GLN A 109 -8.90 -15.56 -6.91
N ARG A 110 -8.01 -15.41 -5.92
CA ARG A 110 -8.26 -15.93 -4.57
C ARG A 110 -9.26 -15.06 -3.82
N THR A 111 -10.36 -15.67 -3.37
CA THR A 111 -11.35 -15.03 -2.52
C THR A 111 -10.93 -15.10 -1.06
N HIS A 112 -11.19 -14.01 -0.31
CA HIS A 112 -10.89 -13.94 1.11
C HIS A 112 -12.17 -13.70 1.91
N THR A 113 -12.49 -14.61 2.82
CA THR A 113 -13.63 -14.48 3.74
C THR A 113 -13.33 -13.59 4.96
N GLY A 114 -12.14 -13.00 5.01
CA GLY A 114 -11.73 -12.08 6.06
C GLY A 114 -12.65 -10.85 6.14
N LYS A 115 -12.61 -10.20 7.31
CA LYS A 115 -13.48 -9.09 7.72
C LYS A 115 -13.64 -7.96 6.69
N TYR A 116 -12.66 -7.75 5.80
CA TYR A 116 -12.64 -6.61 4.87
C TYR A 116 -12.85 -7.00 3.41
N CYS A 117 -12.66 -8.28 3.07
CA CYS A 117 -12.83 -8.75 1.71
C CYS A 117 -14.22 -9.35 1.49
N TYR A 118 -14.90 -9.84 2.53
CA TYR A 118 -16.29 -10.33 2.44
C TYR A 118 -16.51 -11.35 1.31
N GLY A 119 -15.55 -12.24 1.07
CA GLY A 119 -15.58 -13.23 -0.01
C GLY A 119 -15.09 -12.71 -1.36
N LYS A 120 -14.65 -11.45 -1.46
CA LYS A 120 -14.05 -10.86 -2.66
C LYS A 120 -12.54 -11.10 -2.71
N THR A 121 -11.93 -10.85 -3.86
CA THR A 121 -10.48 -10.85 -4.04
C THR A 121 -9.89 -9.52 -3.56
N PRO A 122 -8.59 -9.47 -3.19
CA PRO A 122 -7.97 -8.22 -2.76
C PRO A 122 -8.08 -7.11 -3.79
N MET A 123 -7.92 -7.45 -5.08
CA MET A 123 -8.09 -6.49 -6.18
C MET A 123 -9.53 -5.97 -6.25
N GLN A 124 -10.53 -6.85 -6.13
CA GLN A 124 -11.93 -6.39 -6.17
C GLN A 124 -12.24 -5.47 -4.99
N THR A 125 -11.79 -5.81 -3.78
CA THR A 125 -11.95 -4.94 -2.60
C THR A 125 -11.27 -3.58 -2.81
N PHE A 126 -10.08 -3.56 -3.42
CA PHE A 126 -9.40 -2.33 -3.77
C PHE A 126 -10.21 -1.49 -4.77
N MET A 127 -10.66 -2.09 -5.87
CA MET A 127 -11.47 -1.40 -6.90
C MET A 127 -12.75 -0.81 -6.32
N ASP A 128 -13.46 -1.57 -5.47
CA ASP A 128 -14.68 -1.10 -4.82
C ASP A 128 -14.43 0.08 -3.87
N SER A 129 -13.22 0.16 -3.30
CA SER A 129 -12.81 1.25 -2.40
C SER A 129 -12.31 2.49 -3.13
N LEU A 130 -12.01 2.41 -4.44
CA LEU A 130 -11.44 3.51 -5.21
C LEU A 130 -12.34 4.74 -5.19
N GLN A 131 -13.65 4.56 -5.38
CA GLN A 131 -14.58 5.68 -5.40
C GLN A 131 -14.56 6.43 -4.06
N LEU A 132 -14.61 5.69 -2.95
CA LEU A 132 -14.55 6.26 -1.61
C LEU A 132 -13.22 7.00 -1.36
N ALA A 133 -12.12 6.56 -1.97
CA ALA A 133 -10.83 7.22 -1.84
C ALA A 133 -10.77 8.51 -2.68
N LYS A 134 -11.32 8.49 -3.90
CA LYS A 134 -11.47 9.67 -4.77
C LYS A 134 -12.33 10.75 -4.13
N ASP A 135 -13.48 10.36 -3.60
CA ASP A 135 -14.39 11.29 -2.89
C ASP A 135 -13.74 11.97 -1.67
N LYS A 136 -12.69 11.35 -1.11
CA LYS A 136 -11.96 11.86 0.07
C LYS A 136 -10.67 12.57 -0.28
N LEU A 137 -10.23 12.51 -1.53
CA LEU A 137 -9.08 13.29 -2.01
C LEU A 137 -9.53 14.74 -2.04
N LEU A 138 -9.07 15.49 -1.03
CA LEU A 138 -9.41 16.89 -0.84
C LEU A 138 -9.16 17.72 -2.12
N GLU A 139 -8.17 17.39 -2.94
CA GLU A 139 -7.91 18.09 -4.21
C GLU A 139 -9.04 17.96 -5.25
N GLU A 140 -9.74 16.83 -5.31
CA GLU A 140 -10.93 16.68 -6.17
C GLU A 140 -12.13 17.39 -5.57
N VAL A 141 -12.31 17.28 -4.24
CA VAL A 141 -13.32 18.04 -3.50
C VAL A 141 -13.07 19.56 -3.64
N PHE A 142 -11.82 20.01 -3.62
CA PHE A 142 -11.44 21.41 -3.83
C PHE A 142 -11.53 21.81 -5.30
N LYS A 143 -11.33 20.92 -6.29
CA LYS A 143 -11.60 21.25 -7.71
C LYS A 143 -13.09 21.40 -7.97
N ILE A 144 -13.91 20.48 -7.45
CA ILE A 144 -15.37 20.56 -7.51
C ILE A 144 -15.84 21.80 -6.75
N ASN A 145 -15.34 21.99 -5.53
CA ASN A 145 -15.65 23.16 -4.73
C ASN A 145 -15.09 24.43 -5.38
N ILE A 146 -13.94 24.51 -6.05
CA ILE A 146 -13.51 25.73 -6.76
C ILE A 146 -14.43 26.02 -7.96
N LEU A 147 -14.95 24.98 -8.64
CA LEU A 147 -15.96 25.14 -9.68
C LEU A 147 -17.31 25.62 -9.08
N GLU A 148 -17.66 25.18 -7.87
CA GLU A 148 -18.88 25.59 -7.14
C GLU A 148 -18.71 26.89 -6.28
N ASP A 149 -17.48 27.24 -5.89
CA ASP A 149 -17.05 28.29 -4.95
C ASP A 149 -16.64 29.57 -5.69
N ASN A 150 -16.69 29.58 -7.03
CA ASN A 150 -17.11 30.79 -7.75
C ASN A 150 -18.49 31.31 -7.27
N LYS A 151 -19.15 30.61 -6.33
CA LYS A 151 -20.40 31.02 -5.72
C LYS A 151 -20.43 31.18 -4.20
N LYS A 152 -19.38 30.89 -3.40
CA LYS A 152 -19.23 31.43 -2.02
C LYS A 152 -18.00 30.89 -1.27
N MET A 153 -17.16 31.84 -0.89
CA MET A 153 -16.10 31.77 0.11
C MET A 153 -16.65 31.35 1.50
N THR A 154 -16.01 30.40 2.20
CA THR A 154 -15.30 30.56 3.51
C THR A 154 -15.16 29.24 4.27
N GLU A 155 -13.91 28.95 4.68
CA GLU A 155 -13.46 28.06 5.76
C GLU A 155 -13.52 26.52 5.57
N VAL A 156 -12.32 25.89 5.50
CA VAL A 156 -12.19 24.42 5.40
C VAL A 156 -11.48 23.85 6.64
N PRO A 157 -12.11 22.91 7.37
CA PRO A 157 -11.47 22.15 8.44
C PRO A 157 -10.56 21.05 7.89
N ARG A 158 -9.33 20.94 8.41
CA ARG A 158 -8.42 19.81 8.13
C ARG A 158 -8.98 18.52 8.74
N LEU A 159 -9.56 17.63 7.93
CA LEU A 159 -9.97 16.30 8.37
C LEU A 159 -8.90 15.23 8.06
N PHE A 160 -8.51 14.51 9.10
CA PHE A 160 -7.55 13.40 9.07
C PHE A 160 -8.25 12.13 8.54
N PHE A 161 -7.90 11.64 7.35
CA PHE A 161 -8.37 10.34 6.89
C PHE A 161 -7.40 9.22 7.24
N LYS A 162 -7.89 8.26 8.03
CA LYS A 162 -7.33 6.93 8.16
C LYS A 162 -8.01 6.06 7.08
N LEU A 163 -7.34 5.88 5.95
CA LEU A 163 -7.70 4.85 4.98
C LEU A 163 -7.36 3.50 5.63
N CYS A 164 -8.40 2.83 6.12
CA CYS A 164 -8.31 1.48 6.62
C CYS A 164 -8.07 0.54 5.42
N GLN A 165 -7.01 -0.27 5.31
CA GLN A 165 -6.06 -0.75 6.32
C GLN A 165 -6.69 -0.93 7.70
N ASN A 166 -7.67 -1.81 7.79
CA ASN A 166 -7.95 -2.52 9.03
C ASN A 166 -8.00 -4.00 8.70
#